data_AF-A0A848LLS2-F1
#
_entry.id   AF-A0A848LLS2-F1
#
_cell.length_a   1.000
_cell.length_b   1.000
_cell.length_c   1.000
_cell.angle_alpha   90.00
_cell.angle_beta   90.00
_cell.angle_gamma   90.00
#
_symmetry.space_group_name_H-M   'P 1'
#
loop_
_entity.id
_entity.type
_entity.pdbx_description
1 polymer ?
#
loop_
_entity_poly.entity_id
_entity_poly.type
_entity_poly.pdbx_seq_one_letter_code
_entity_poly.pdbx_strand_id
1 'polypeptide(L)'
;MAKLICTIDLDKEKGLIVTVEDPEGKLTQTVTLDGKSLTLEVKSDSDTSTLIQKPDGISLTCKAFTVDADTITLQSRKESAWTSEKTLQLQSTEDLTLTSSAKLTQKATQDAVLSSGANLQVKATQQLTLQGMEGQLSATGGALKLDGVTLAMKGQSQAELGAPLVKVAAQGQLGLESSGVAELKGSMTSVSGSLVKLG
;
A
#
# COMPACT_ATOMS: atom_id res chain seq x y z
N MET A 1 37.64 -37.60 1.80
CA MET A 1 36.18 -37.39 1.68
C MET A 1 35.53 -38.07 2.87
N ALA A 2 34.84 -37.33 3.74
CA ALA A 2 34.04 -37.93 4.80
C ALA A 2 32.90 -38.74 4.17
N LYS A 3 32.59 -39.93 4.72
CA LYS A 3 31.53 -40.80 4.20
C LYS A 3 30.20 -40.39 4.84
N LEU A 4 29.15 -40.22 4.04
CA LEU A 4 27.79 -40.04 4.56
C LEU A 4 27.22 -41.39 4.99
N ILE A 5 26.34 -41.37 6.00
CA ILE A 5 25.58 -42.54 6.44
C ILE A 5 24.20 -42.47 5.78
N CYS A 6 23.81 -43.53 5.08
CA CYS A 6 22.51 -43.63 4.43
C CYS A 6 21.71 -44.78 5.05
N THR A 7 20.49 -44.48 5.49
CA THR A 7 19.57 -45.44 6.10
C THR A 7 18.27 -45.46 5.30
N ILE A 8 17.81 -46.67 4.97
CA ILE A 8 16.50 -46.90 4.36
C ILE A 8 15.69 -47.72 5.35
N ASP A 9 14.59 -47.16 5.83
CA ASP A 9 13.62 -47.84 6.68
C ASP A 9 12.32 -48.02 5.90
N LEU A 10 11.84 -49.26 5.84
CA LEU A 10 10.57 -49.61 5.24
C LEU A 10 9.71 -50.26 6.31
N ASP A 11 8.75 -49.50 6.80
CA ASP A 11 7.85 -49.91 7.86
C ASP A 11 6.40 -49.87 7.38
N LYS A 12 5.60 -50.84 7.84
CA LYS A 12 4.20 -50.96 7.41
C LYS A 12 3.33 -49.81 7.93
N GLU A 13 3.69 -49.22 9.07
CA GLU A 13 2.92 -48.15 9.71
C GLU A 13 3.44 -46.75 9.33
N LYS A 14 4.76 -46.58 9.25
CA LYS A 14 5.44 -45.30 8.94
C LYS A 14 5.71 -45.09 7.45
N GLY A 15 5.61 -46.15 6.65
CA GLY A 15 5.91 -46.13 5.22
C GLY A 15 7.41 -46.19 4.92
N LEU A 16 7.84 -45.51 3.86
CA LEU A 16 9.24 -45.46 3.42
C LEU A 16 9.92 -44.20 3.98
N ILE A 17 11.01 -44.37 4.71
CA ILE A 17 11.87 -43.29 5.22
C ILE A 17 13.27 -43.48 4.65
N VAL A 18 13.80 -42.44 4.02
CA VAL A 18 15.19 -42.38 3.55
C VAL A 18 15.90 -41.28 4.30
N THR A 19 16.94 -41.62 5.06
CA THR A 19 17.74 -40.68 5.84
C THR A 19 19.17 -40.67 5.34
N VAL A 20 19.73 -39.48 5.17
CA VAL A 20 21.15 -39.25 4.89
C VAL A 20 21.70 -38.31 5.97
N GLU A 21 22.73 -38.74 6.68
CA GLU A 21 23.35 -37.97 7.76
C GLU A 21 24.86 -37.89 7.63
N ASP A 22 25.44 -36.82 8.15
CA ASP A 22 26.89 -36.73 8.32
C ASP A 22 27.35 -37.65 9.48
N PRO A 23 28.64 -38.02 9.55
CA PRO A 23 29.15 -38.91 10.60
C PRO A 23 28.90 -38.44 12.04
N GLU A 24 28.69 -37.13 12.22
CA GLU A 24 28.44 -36.51 13.53
C GLU A 24 26.94 -36.41 13.85
N GLY A 25 26.05 -36.72 12.90
CA GLY A 25 24.60 -36.60 13.06
C GLY A 25 24.08 -35.16 13.19
N LYS A 26 24.91 -34.17 12.85
CA LYS A 26 24.61 -32.73 12.94
C LYS A 26 23.87 -32.22 11.73
N LEU A 27 23.98 -32.89 10.59
CA LEU A 27 23.24 -32.56 9.37
C LEU A 27 22.50 -33.80 8.88
N THR A 28 21.17 -33.73 8.89
CA THR A 28 20.29 -34.83 8.48
C THR A 28 19.36 -34.37 7.37
N GLN A 29 19.20 -35.22 6.36
CA GLN A 29 18.22 -35.07 5.29
C GLN A 29 17.29 -36.27 5.31
N THR A 30 15.99 -36.04 5.34
CA THR A 30 14.97 -37.10 5.45
C THR A 30 13.91 -36.94 4.38
N VAL A 31 13.58 -38.04 3.70
CA VAL A 31 12.41 -38.15 2.82
C VAL A 31 11.48 -39.22 3.38
N THR A 32 10.22 -38.86 3.64
CA THR A 32 9.20 -39.75 4.19
C THR A 32 8.00 -39.86 3.27
N LEU A 33 7.61 -41.08 2.92
CA LEU A 33 6.41 -41.44 2.16
C LEU A 33 5.55 -42.36 3.03
N ASP A 34 4.56 -41.79 3.73
CA ASP A 34 3.76 -42.49 4.76
C ASP A 34 2.35 -42.92 4.28
N GLY A 35 2.07 -42.76 2.99
CA GLY A 35 0.75 -43.04 2.39
C GLY A 35 -0.30 -41.94 2.62
N LYS A 36 0.00 -40.90 3.40
CA LYS A 36 -0.86 -39.72 3.64
C LYS A 36 -0.23 -38.43 3.13
N SER A 37 1.09 -38.34 3.20
CA SER A 37 1.89 -37.18 2.82
C SER A 37 3.27 -37.58 2.30
N LEU A 38 3.89 -36.65 1.57
CA LEU A 38 5.31 -36.66 1.25
C LEU A 38 5.96 -35.57 2.10
N THR A 39 6.94 -35.95 2.94
CA THR A 39 7.70 -35.00 3.76
C THR A 39 9.16 -35.00 3.34
N LEU A 40 9.72 -33.82 3.07
CA LEU A 40 11.15 -33.60 2.89
C LEU A 40 11.64 -32.70 4.03
N GLU A 41 12.65 -33.14 4.73
CA GLU A 41 13.24 -32.41 5.85
C GLU A 41 14.74 -32.29 5.68
N VAL A 42 15.28 -31.11 5.94
CA VAL A 42 16.72 -30.88 6.12
C VAL A 42 16.92 -30.19 7.45
N LYS A 43 17.70 -30.82 8.33
CA LYS A 43 17.92 -30.39 9.70
C LYS A 43 19.41 -30.23 9.99
N SER A 44 19.78 -29.12 10.61
CA SER A 44 21.07 -28.90 11.25
C SER A 44 20.93 -28.85 12.78
N ASP A 45 22.02 -28.57 13.49
CA ASP A 45 22.00 -28.31 14.93
C ASP A 45 21.10 -27.13 15.33
N SER A 46 20.90 -26.14 14.45
CA SER A 46 20.21 -24.88 14.76
C SER A 46 18.94 -24.63 13.97
N ASP A 47 18.79 -25.24 12.80
CA ASP A 47 17.76 -24.87 11.85
C ASP A 47 17.15 -26.11 11.17
N THR A 48 15.86 -26.02 10.86
CA THR A 48 15.14 -27.03 10.08
C THR A 48 14.41 -26.36 8.93
N SER A 49 14.43 -27.00 7.76
CA SER A 49 13.50 -26.73 6.68
C SER A 49 12.66 -27.96 6.39
N THR A 50 11.37 -27.77 6.17
CA THR A 50 10.40 -28.86 5.95
C THR A 50 9.47 -28.51 4.81
N LEU A 51 9.35 -29.40 3.83
CA LEU A 51 8.32 -29.37 2.79
C LEU A 51 7.37 -30.56 3.03
N ILE A 52 6.09 -30.28 3.21
CA ILE A 52 5.05 -31.31 3.35
C ILE A 52 4.05 -31.15 2.21
N GLN A 53 3.85 -32.21 1.44
CA GLN A 53 2.83 -32.28 0.42
C GLN A 53 1.76 -33.29 0.82
N LYS A 54 0.50 -32.85 0.78
CA LYS A 54 -0.72 -33.63 0.98
C LYS A 54 -1.58 -33.56 -0.29
N PRO A 55 -2.61 -34.42 -0.41
CA PRO A 55 -3.52 -34.36 -1.55
C PRO A 55 -4.23 -33.00 -1.73
N ASP A 56 -4.39 -32.24 -0.64
CA ASP A 56 -5.14 -30.98 -0.58
C ASP A 56 -4.25 -29.74 -0.40
N GLY A 57 -2.92 -29.88 -0.31
CA GLY A 57 -2.05 -28.73 -0.10
C GLY A 57 -0.56 -29.04 -0.01
N ILE A 58 0.23 -27.97 -0.04
CA ILE A 58 1.69 -27.98 0.15
C ILE A 58 2.01 -26.93 1.21
N SER A 59 2.87 -27.28 2.17
CA SER A 59 3.39 -26.34 3.17
C SER A 59 4.91 -26.37 3.20
N LEU A 60 5.52 -25.18 3.22
CA LEU A 60 6.96 -24.99 3.37
C LEU A 60 7.24 -24.19 4.64
N THR A 61 8.04 -24.76 5.53
CA THR A 61 8.52 -24.08 6.74
C THR A 61 10.04 -23.96 6.65
N CYS A 62 10.57 -22.75 6.75
CA CYS A 62 12.00 -22.50 6.71
C CYS A 62 12.33 -21.13 7.32
N LYS A 63 13.61 -20.89 7.60
CA LYS A 63 14.13 -19.62 8.11
C LYS A 63 14.23 -18.53 7.04
N ALA A 64 14.59 -18.92 5.82
CA ALA A 64 14.74 -18.04 4.68
C ALA A 64 14.28 -18.77 3.41
N PHE A 65 13.55 -18.06 2.55
CA PHE A 65 13.06 -18.55 1.27
C PHE A 65 13.39 -17.53 0.19
N THR A 66 14.01 -17.99 -0.90
CA THR A 66 14.41 -17.15 -2.03
C THR A 66 14.06 -17.88 -3.32
N VAL A 67 13.48 -17.14 -4.27
CA VAL A 67 13.15 -17.64 -5.61
C VAL A 67 13.86 -16.74 -6.61
N ASP A 68 14.80 -17.30 -7.35
CA ASP A 68 15.50 -16.64 -8.46
C ASP A 68 15.03 -17.31 -9.76
N ALA A 69 14.27 -16.59 -10.56
CA ALA A 69 13.62 -17.10 -11.76
C ALA A 69 13.31 -15.97 -12.74
N ASP A 70 13.36 -16.28 -14.04
CA ASP A 70 12.97 -15.32 -15.10
C ASP A 70 11.51 -14.87 -14.98
N THR A 71 10.61 -15.73 -14.49
CA THR A 71 9.20 -15.42 -14.32
C THR A 71 8.60 -16.20 -13.16
N ILE A 72 7.83 -15.50 -12.31
CA ILE A 72 7.04 -16.10 -11.23
C ILE A 72 5.57 -15.70 -11.46
N THR A 73 4.67 -16.69 -11.51
CA THR A 73 3.23 -16.46 -11.60
C THR A 73 2.52 -17.09 -10.40
N LEU A 74 1.76 -16.29 -9.67
CA LEU A 74 0.99 -16.73 -8.51
C LEU A 74 -0.50 -16.48 -8.78
N GLN A 75 -1.24 -17.56 -9.04
CA GLN A 75 -2.66 -17.51 -9.37
C GLN A 75 -3.48 -18.35 -8.38
N SER A 76 -4.50 -17.74 -7.79
CA SER A 76 -5.49 -18.41 -6.95
C SER A 76 -6.89 -18.25 -7.54
N ARG A 77 -7.78 -19.22 -7.26
CA ARG A 77 -9.20 -19.16 -7.65
C ARG A 77 -10.10 -18.65 -6.51
N LYS A 78 -9.50 -18.42 -5.34
CA LYS A 78 -10.16 -17.99 -4.11
C LYS A 78 -9.29 -16.88 -3.50
N GLU A 79 -9.31 -16.75 -2.19
CA GLU A 79 -8.51 -15.78 -1.47
C GLU A 79 -7.00 -16.06 -1.55
N SER A 80 -6.22 -14.98 -1.58
CA SER A 80 -4.78 -14.99 -1.33
C SER A 80 -4.46 -13.94 -0.27
N ALA A 81 -3.66 -14.31 0.72
CA ALA A 81 -3.25 -13.44 1.80
C ALA A 81 -1.72 -13.36 1.87
N TRP A 82 -1.20 -12.16 2.08
CA TRP A 82 0.23 -11.87 2.22
C TRP A 82 0.42 -11.13 3.55
N THR A 83 0.93 -11.84 4.55
CA THR A 83 1.04 -11.33 5.92
C THR A 83 2.50 -11.37 6.37
N SER A 84 2.97 -10.25 6.92
CA SER A 84 4.28 -10.15 7.58
C SER A 84 4.07 -9.53 8.96
N GLU A 85 4.71 -10.10 9.99
CA GLU A 85 4.68 -9.55 11.35
C GLU A 85 5.59 -8.33 11.54
N LYS A 86 6.46 -8.07 10.55
CA LYS A 86 7.39 -6.94 10.55
C LYS A 86 7.16 -6.09 9.32
N THR A 87 7.88 -6.38 8.24
CA THR A 87 7.89 -5.59 7.02
C THR A 87 7.53 -6.46 5.84
N LEU A 88 6.64 -5.96 4.98
CA LEU A 88 6.39 -6.49 3.65
C LEU A 88 6.82 -5.42 2.65
N GLN A 89 7.83 -5.71 1.82
CA GLN A 89 8.34 -4.80 0.80
C GLN A 89 7.93 -5.31 -0.58
N LEU A 90 7.28 -4.45 -1.37
CA LEU A 90 6.96 -4.69 -2.78
C LEU A 90 7.71 -3.64 -3.60
N GLN A 91 8.66 -4.09 -4.41
CA GLN A 91 9.52 -3.22 -5.21
C GLN A 91 9.66 -3.75 -6.63
N SER A 92 9.57 -2.86 -7.60
CA SER A 92 9.87 -3.11 -9.02
C SER A 92 10.87 -2.04 -9.48
N THR A 93 11.79 -2.41 -10.37
CA THR A 93 12.67 -1.45 -11.06
C THR A 93 12.00 -0.80 -12.27
N GLU A 94 10.90 -1.42 -12.72
CA GLU A 94 10.03 -0.90 -13.78
C GLU A 94 8.63 -0.67 -13.17
N ASP A 95 7.59 -0.98 -13.91
CA ASP A 95 6.22 -0.76 -13.47
C ASP A 95 5.83 -1.69 -12.31
N LEU A 96 5.10 -1.14 -11.34
CA LEU A 96 4.37 -1.89 -10.32
C LEU A 96 2.88 -1.56 -10.46
N THR A 97 2.07 -2.56 -10.81
CA THR A 97 0.62 -2.38 -11.02
C THR A 97 -0.19 -3.12 -9.96
N LEU A 98 -1.14 -2.42 -9.34
CA LEU A 98 -2.12 -2.99 -8.40
C LEU A 98 -3.53 -2.73 -8.94
N THR A 99 -4.25 -3.78 -9.32
CA THR A 99 -5.58 -3.66 -9.94
C THR A 99 -6.60 -4.51 -9.20
N SER A 100 -7.78 -3.94 -8.96
CA SER A 100 -8.96 -4.65 -8.45
C SER A 100 -10.16 -4.26 -9.30
N SER A 101 -10.93 -5.24 -9.78
CA SER A 101 -12.12 -5.01 -10.59
C SER A 101 -13.32 -4.50 -9.78
N ALA A 102 -13.23 -4.51 -8.45
CA ALA A 102 -14.28 -4.06 -7.56
C ALA A 102 -13.76 -3.02 -6.56
N LYS A 103 -13.21 -3.46 -5.44
CA LYS A 103 -12.76 -2.60 -4.35
C LYS A 103 -11.26 -2.78 -4.09
N LEU A 104 -10.54 -1.67 -3.96
CA LEU A 104 -9.20 -1.62 -3.41
C LEU A 104 -9.26 -0.84 -2.08
N THR A 105 -8.78 -1.43 -0.99
CA THR A 105 -8.72 -0.78 0.33
C THR A 105 -7.28 -0.74 0.78
N GLN A 106 -6.77 0.45 1.13
CA GLN A 106 -5.44 0.66 1.68
C GLN A 106 -5.60 1.39 3.02
N LYS A 107 -5.01 0.85 4.08
CA LYS A 107 -5.12 1.38 5.45
C LYS A 107 -3.77 1.30 6.14
N ALA A 108 -3.35 2.41 6.73
CA ALA A 108 -2.26 2.47 7.70
C ALA A 108 -2.81 2.94 9.05
N THR A 109 -2.29 2.41 10.14
CA THR A 109 -2.63 2.87 11.51
C THR A 109 -1.83 4.10 11.90
N GLN A 110 -0.65 4.27 11.29
CA GLN A 110 0.20 5.45 11.41
C GLN A 110 0.24 6.13 10.03
N ASP A 111 1.41 6.58 9.61
CA ASP A 111 1.57 7.33 8.38
C ASP A 111 1.34 6.47 7.13
N ALA A 112 0.68 7.07 6.13
CA ALA A 112 0.63 6.59 4.77
C ALA A 112 1.22 7.67 3.86
N VAL A 113 2.29 7.34 3.12
CA VAL A 113 2.98 8.29 2.24
C VAL A 113 2.83 7.84 0.81
N LEU A 114 2.37 8.75 -0.05
CA LEU A 114 2.32 8.56 -1.49
C LEU A 114 3.10 9.69 -2.16
N SER A 115 4.15 9.34 -2.89
CA SER A 115 5.05 10.32 -3.51
C SER A 115 5.45 9.89 -4.92
N SER A 116 5.76 10.86 -5.76
CA SER A 116 6.23 10.65 -7.13
C SER A 116 7.26 11.72 -7.45
N GLY A 117 8.37 11.32 -8.07
CA GLY A 117 9.37 12.26 -8.59
C GLY A 117 8.91 13.00 -9.86
N ALA A 118 7.77 12.60 -10.43
CA ALA A 118 7.17 13.22 -11.60
C ALA A 118 5.73 13.64 -11.29
N ASN A 119 4.73 12.87 -11.72
CA ASN A 119 3.32 13.20 -11.57
C ASN A 119 2.63 12.25 -10.58
N LEU A 120 1.70 12.79 -9.80
CA LEU A 120 0.72 12.03 -9.04
C LEU A 120 -0.68 12.36 -9.57
N GLN A 121 -1.40 11.35 -10.09
CA GLN A 121 -2.75 11.52 -10.63
C GLN A 121 -3.77 10.75 -9.79
N VAL A 122 -4.77 11.46 -9.27
CA VAL A 122 -5.89 10.86 -8.53
C VAL A 122 -7.18 11.19 -9.26
N LYS A 123 -7.85 10.16 -9.80
CA LYS A 123 -9.08 10.31 -10.57
C LYS A 123 -10.21 9.52 -9.93
N ALA A 124 -11.30 10.21 -9.59
CA ALA A 124 -12.57 9.60 -9.20
C ALA A 124 -13.65 10.05 -10.18
N THR A 125 -14.48 9.13 -10.66
CA THR A 125 -15.55 9.42 -11.64
C THR A 125 -16.85 9.87 -11.01
N GLN A 126 -17.03 9.59 -9.72
CA GLN A 126 -18.24 9.94 -8.96
C GLN A 126 -17.92 10.92 -7.84
N GLN A 127 -17.05 10.52 -6.90
CA GLN A 127 -16.73 11.33 -5.73
C GLN A 127 -15.29 11.07 -5.25
N LEU A 128 -14.59 12.14 -4.86
CA LEU A 128 -13.37 12.10 -4.08
C LEU A 128 -13.64 12.75 -2.71
N THR A 129 -13.32 12.05 -1.64
CA THR A 129 -13.48 12.54 -0.26
C THR A 129 -12.12 12.49 0.43
N LEU A 130 -11.69 13.64 0.97
CA LEU A 130 -10.46 13.79 1.75
C LEU A 130 -10.84 14.32 3.13
N GLN A 131 -10.47 13.59 4.18
CA GLN A 131 -10.81 13.93 5.57
C GLN A 131 -9.56 13.82 6.43
N GLY A 132 -9.36 14.82 7.27
CA GLY A 132 -8.27 14.90 8.24
C GLY A 132 -8.61 15.94 9.29
N MET A 133 -7.95 15.87 10.44
CA MET A 133 -8.04 16.91 11.46
C MET A 133 -7.40 18.21 10.96
N GLU A 134 -6.31 18.09 10.23
CA GLU A 134 -5.60 19.16 9.53
C GLU A 134 -5.36 18.76 8.08
N GLY A 135 -5.24 19.74 7.19
CA GLY A 135 -4.96 19.51 5.78
C GLY A 135 -4.18 20.68 5.17
N GLN A 136 -3.21 20.35 4.33
CA GLN A 136 -2.40 21.33 3.61
C GLN A 136 -2.38 20.96 2.12
N LEU A 137 -2.64 21.96 1.27
CA LEU A 137 -2.47 21.85 -0.17
C LEU A 137 -1.58 22.99 -0.64
N SER A 138 -0.41 22.65 -1.21
CA SER A 138 0.60 23.62 -1.63
C SER A 138 1.05 23.35 -3.06
N ALA A 139 1.31 24.42 -3.80
CA ALA A 139 1.99 24.39 -5.09
C ALA A 139 3.22 25.30 -4.97
N THR A 140 4.41 24.70 -4.92
CA THR A 140 5.67 25.42 -4.63
C THR A 140 6.35 25.98 -5.87
N GLY A 141 6.18 25.34 -7.02
CA GLY A 141 6.80 25.73 -8.29
C GLY A 141 5.85 26.36 -9.32
N GLY A 142 4.56 26.51 -9.01
CA GLY A 142 3.56 26.96 -9.98
C GLY A 142 2.19 27.24 -9.37
N ALA A 143 1.19 27.44 -10.23
CA ALA A 143 -0.17 27.73 -9.80
C ALA A 143 -0.90 26.47 -9.33
N LEU A 144 -1.63 26.58 -8.21
CA LEU A 144 -2.68 25.63 -7.86
C LEU A 144 -3.92 25.93 -8.70
N LYS A 145 -4.32 25.02 -9.58
CA LYS A 145 -5.54 25.14 -10.40
C LYS A 145 -6.66 24.29 -9.81
N LEU A 146 -7.82 24.90 -9.62
CA LEU A 146 -9.04 24.24 -9.15
C LEU A 146 -10.15 24.55 -10.15
N ASP A 147 -10.48 23.57 -10.98
CA ASP A 147 -11.50 23.68 -12.01
C ASP A 147 -12.73 22.83 -11.63
N GLY A 148 -13.92 23.38 -11.80
CA GLY A 148 -15.18 22.68 -11.53
C GLY A 148 -16.38 23.55 -11.85
N VAL A 149 -17.54 22.93 -12.06
CA VAL A 149 -18.82 23.67 -12.28
C VAL A 149 -19.17 24.50 -11.04
N THR A 150 -18.91 23.94 -9.85
CA THR A 150 -19.11 24.60 -8.56
C THR A 150 -17.89 24.37 -7.68
N LEU A 151 -17.36 25.45 -7.12
CA LEU A 151 -16.35 25.42 -6.07
C LEU A 151 -16.97 25.97 -4.79
N ALA A 152 -17.22 25.09 -3.81
CA ALA A 152 -17.80 25.46 -2.53
C ALA A 152 -16.76 25.32 -1.41
N MET A 153 -16.45 26.43 -0.73
CA MET A 153 -15.55 26.46 0.44
C MET A 153 -16.36 26.90 1.67
N LYS A 154 -16.37 26.07 2.72
CA LYS A 154 -17.11 26.32 3.96
C LYS A 154 -16.19 26.14 5.16
N GLY A 155 -15.75 27.25 5.76
CA GLY A 155 -15.11 27.26 7.07
C GLY A 155 -16.16 27.39 8.18
N GLN A 156 -15.98 26.67 9.29
CA GLN A 156 -16.88 26.81 10.45
C GLN A 156 -16.57 28.04 11.31
N SER A 157 -15.29 28.45 11.36
CA SER A 157 -14.83 29.59 12.15
C SER A 157 -14.40 30.75 11.26
N GLN A 158 -13.48 30.50 10.32
CA GLN A 158 -12.95 31.51 9.41
C GLN A 158 -12.53 30.90 8.07
N ALA A 159 -12.42 31.75 7.06
CA ALA A 159 -11.73 31.47 5.81
C ALA A 159 -10.83 32.68 5.50
N GLU A 160 -9.54 32.44 5.28
CA GLU A 160 -8.53 33.50 5.08
C GLU A 160 -7.85 33.33 3.72
N LEU A 161 -7.62 34.46 3.03
CA LEU A 161 -6.84 34.54 1.81
C LEU A 161 -5.67 35.50 2.03
N GLY A 162 -4.48 34.96 2.26
CA GLY A 162 -3.25 35.73 2.47
C GLY A 162 -2.32 35.64 1.26
N ALA A 163 -2.09 36.77 0.58
CA ALA A 163 -1.06 36.90 -0.45
C ALA A 163 -0.69 38.39 -0.64
N PRO A 164 0.49 38.72 -1.20
CA PRO A 164 0.83 40.10 -1.57
C PRO A 164 -0.20 40.75 -2.52
N LEU A 165 -0.86 39.93 -3.35
CA LEU A 165 -1.94 40.34 -4.23
C LEU A 165 -3.03 39.26 -4.24
N VAL A 166 -4.26 39.66 -3.93
CA VAL A 166 -5.45 38.82 -4.10
C VAL A 166 -6.34 39.47 -5.14
N LYS A 167 -6.67 38.74 -6.22
CA LYS A 167 -7.61 39.20 -7.25
C LYS A 167 -8.80 38.26 -7.30
N VAL A 168 -9.98 38.79 -6.98
CA VAL A 168 -11.26 38.09 -7.11
C VAL A 168 -12.05 38.75 -8.24
N ALA A 169 -12.48 37.97 -9.22
CA ALA A 169 -13.25 38.44 -10.37
C ALA A 169 -14.39 37.46 -10.68
N ALA A 170 -15.58 37.99 -10.94
CA ALA A 170 -16.74 37.22 -11.39
C ALA A 170 -17.29 37.83 -12.68
N GLN A 171 -17.69 36.99 -13.65
CA GLN A 171 -18.27 37.46 -14.91
C GLN A 171 -19.74 37.89 -14.76
N GLY A 172 -20.50 37.19 -13.91
CA GLY A 172 -21.89 37.49 -13.62
C GLY A 172 -22.02 38.38 -12.39
N GLN A 173 -22.11 37.76 -11.22
CA GLN A 173 -22.27 38.45 -9.94
C GLN A 173 -21.17 38.01 -8.97
N LEU A 174 -20.57 38.99 -8.29
CA LEU A 174 -19.79 38.78 -7.08
C LEU A 174 -20.65 39.19 -5.87
N GLY A 175 -20.99 38.24 -5.01
CA GLY A 175 -21.73 38.48 -3.77
C GLY A 175 -20.81 38.37 -2.56
N LEU A 176 -20.85 39.37 -1.67
CA LEU A 176 -20.16 39.36 -0.38
C LEU A 176 -21.17 39.82 0.67
N GLU A 177 -21.52 38.93 1.59
CA GLU A 177 -22.55 39.15 2.61
C GLU A 177 -21.98 38.87 4.00
N SER A 178 -22.28 39.75 4.96
CA SER A 178 -21.95 39.58 6.38
C SER A 178 -23.21 39.87 7.19
N SER A 179 -23.52 39.02 8.17
CA SER A 179 -24.61 39.28 9.14
C SER A 179 -24.20 40.28 10.23
N GLY A 180 -22.90 40.54 10.35
CA GLY A 180 -22.33 41.54 11.26
C GLY A 180 -21.72 42.69 10.48
N VAL A 181 -20.43 42.94 10.69
CA VAL A 181 -19.68 44.00 10.01
C VAL A 181 -18.94 43.41 8.80
N ALA A 182 -18.92 44.14 7.69
CA ALA A 182 -17.99 43.93 6.59
C ALA A 182 -17.01 45.10 6.53
N GLU A 183 -15.70 44.83 6.58
CA GLU A 183 -14.66 45.87 6.55
C GLU A 183 -13.88 45.83 5.23
N LEU A 184 -13.78 46.97 4.55
CA LEU A 184 -12.90 47.16 3.40
C LEU A 184 -11.88 48.24 3.75
N LYS A 185 -10.64 47.83 4.01
CA LYS A 185 -9.55 48.71 4.47
C LYS A 185 -8.40 48.73 3.47
N GLY A 186 -7.84 49.91 3.26
CA GLY A 186 -6.68 50.16 2.40
C GLY A 186 -6.31 51.64 2.43
N SER A 187 -5.11 52.02 1.97
CA SER A 187 -4.74 53.43 1.79
C SER A 187 -5.59 54.13 0.72
N MET A 188 -6.18 53.36 -0.19
CA MET A 188 -7.14 53.79 -1.20
C MET A 188 -8.11 52.65 -1.50
N THR A 189 -9.40 52.91 -1.34
CA THR A 189 -10.49 51.97 -1.70
C THR A 189 -11.34 52.61 -2.80
N SER A 190 -11.46 51.95 -3.95
CA SER A 190 -12.31 52.41 -5.07
C SER A 190 -13.53 51.52 -5.21
N VAL A 191 -14.72 52.11 -5.16
CA VAL A 191 -15.99 51.45 -5.44
C VAL A 191 -16.65 52.22 -6.57
N SER A 192 -16.98 51.55 -7.66
CA SER A 192 -17.56 52.19 -8.85
C SER A 192 -18.58 51.28 -9.52
N GLY A 193 -19.58 51.90 -10.15
CA GLY A 193 -20.67 51.23 -10.85
C GLY A 193 -21.75 52.24 -11.24
N SER A 194 -22.65 51.85 -12.14
CA SER A 194 -23.80 52.67 -12.54
C SER A 194 -24.80 52.93 -11.40
N LEU A 195 -24.76 52.10 -10.35
CA LEU A 195 -25.57 52.24 -9.14
C LEU A 195 -24.76 51.78 -7.92
N VAL A 196 -24.53 52.69 -6.98
CA VAL A 196 -23.94 52.40 -5.66
C VAL A 196 -24.97 52.81 -4.60
N LYS A 197 -25.43 51.85 -3.81
CA LYS A 197 -26.32 52.10 -2.67
C LYS A 197 -25.52 51.96 -1.38
N LEU A 198 -25.42 53.05 -0.63
CA LEU A 198 -24.80 53.09 0.70
C LEU A 198 -25.92 53.43 1.70
N GLY A 199 -26.11 52.58 2.71
CA GLY A 199 -27.16 52.72 3.72
C GLY A 199 -26.93 51.78 4.89
#